data_AF-A0AAE5WZ36-F1
#
_entry.id   AF-A0AAE5WZ36-F1
#
_cell.length_a   1.000
_cell.length_b   1.000
_cell.length_c   1.000
_cell.angle_alpha   90.00
_cell.angle_beta   90.00
_cell.angle_gamma   90.00
#
_symmetry.space_group_name_H-M   'P 1'
#
loop_
_entity.id
_entity.type
_entity.pdbx_description
1 polymer ?
#
loop_
_entity_poly.entity_id
_entity_poly.type
_entity_poly.pdbx_seq_one_letter_code
_entity_poly.pdbx_strand_id
1 'polypeptide(L)'
;MELRNWCAILAVSATAATSVAVAQPDFPPSPNAKYAPRLVETMTAAQLQHLKLWYAGKAKNWDLANFELRQLTDSLAQAAIFYPGIPVSNVTTMKDPLLSIADAITAGDSKKFAASMRSLTDGCNACHTSMERGFITIGIPTDQRPPGNQIFSVPGQR
;
A
#
# COMPACT_ATOMS: atom_id res chain seq x y z
N MET A 1 46.69 -54.96 41.32
CA MET A 1 45.96 -55.81 40.36
C MET A 1 44.50 -55.68 40.73
N GLU A 2 43.63 -54.97 40.04
CA GLU A 2 43.52 -54.72 38.60
C GLU A 2 42.87 -53.35 38.35
N LEU A 3 43.44 -52.58 37.43
CA LEU A 3 42.81 -51.38 36.85
C LEU A 3 41.83 -51.82 35.76
N ARG A 4 40.64 -51.23 35.71
CA ARG A 4 39.90 -51.14 34.45
C ARG A 4 39.08 -49.85 34.37
N ASN A 5 39.69 -48.85 33.74
CA ASN A 5 39.09 -47.64 33.20
C ASN A 5 37.85 -47.94 32.35
N TRP A 6 36.68 -47.43 32.72
CA TRP A 6 35.59 -47.18 31.76
C TRP A 6 35.10 -45.74 31.93
N CYS A 7 35.51 -44.89 30.97
CA CYS A 7 34.95 -43.58 30.73
C CYS A 7 33.55 -43.72 30.13
N ALA A 8 32.54 -43.09 30.73
CA ALA A 8 31.32 -42.71 30.03
C ALA A 8 30.85 -41.36 30.56
N ILE A 9 31.25 -40.30 29.84
CA ILE A 9 30.73 -38.95 30.02
C ILE A 9 29.31 -38.96 29.42
N LEU A 10 28.29 -38.87 30.26
CA LEU A 10 26.92 -38.57 29.81
C LEU A 10 26.69 -37.07 29.91
N ALA A 11 26.92 -36.38 28.80
CA ALA A 11 26.48 -35.00 28.60
C ALA A 11 24.96 -35.00 28.36
N VAL A 12 24.18 -34.50 29.32
CA VAL A 12 22.76 -34.19 29.10
C VAL A 12 22.67 -32.75 28.63
N SER A 13 22.38 -32.60 27.34
CA SER A 13 22.22 -31.34 26.63
C SER A 13 20.92 -30.62 27.03
N ALA A 14 21.03 -29.35 27.36
CA ALA A 14 19.90 -28.44 27.54
C ALA A 14 19.25 -28.14 26.16
N THR A 15 17.99 -28.52 25.98
CA THR A 15 17.20 -28.13 24.81
C THR A 15 16.52 -26.79 25.06
N ALA A 16 17.10 -25.72 24.53
CA ALA A 16 16.38 -24.45 24.39
C ALA A 16 15.44 -24.55 23.18
N ALA A 17 14.14 -24.58 23.43
CA ALA A 17 13.12 -24.46 22.38
C ALA A 17 13.07 -23.01 21.89
N THR A 18 13.69 -22.72 20.75
CA THR A 18 13.48 -21.46 20.04
C THR A 18 12.24 -21.59 19.15
N SER A 19 11.14 -20.97 19.58
CA SER A 19 9.99 -20.70 18.71
C SER A 19 10.41 -19.74 17.60
N VAL A 20 10.78 -20.29 16.44
CA VAL A 20 10.93 -19.50 15.22
C VAL A 20 9.55 -19.38 14.59
N ALA A 21 9.00 -18.17 14.60
CA ALA A 21 7.83 -17.84 13.81
C ALA A 21 8.21 -17.93 12.31
N VAL A 22 7.90 -19.05 11.67
CA VAL A 22 8.10 -19.24 10.22
C VAL A 22 6.97 -18.51 9.49
N ALA A 23 7.29 -17.33 8.98
CA ALA A 23 6.46 -16.64 7.99
C ALA A 23 7.32 -15.86 6.98
N GLN A 24 8.41 -16.46 6.49
CA GLN A 24 9.03 -16.04 5.23
C GLN A 24 9.28 -17.27 4.34
N PRO A 25 9.07 -17.16 3.02
CA PRO A 25 9.30 -18.27 2.11
C PRO A 25 10.80 -18.57 1.95
N ASP A 26 11.15 -19.85 2.04
CA ASP A 26 12.54 -20.38 1.98
C ASP A 26 13.16 -20.42 0.56
N PHE A 27 12.62 -19.67 -0.40
CA PHE A 27 13.08 -19.73 -1.79
C PHE A 27 13.86 -18.47 -2.19
N PRO A 28 15.12 -18.61 -2.67
CA PRO A 28 15.85 -17.48 -3.24
C PRO A 28 15.15 -17.02 -4.54
N PRO A 29 15.04 -15.70 -4.79
CA PRO A 29 14.39 -15.20 -5.99
C PRO A 29 15.14 -15.64 -7.26
N SER A 30 14.38 -16.05 -8.28
CA SER A 30 14.92 -16.40 -9.60
C SER A 30 15.49 -15.15 -10.30
N PRO A 31 16.67 -15.23 -10.99
CA PRO A 31 17.25 -14.11 -11.73
C PRO A 31 16.37 -13.57 -12.87
N ASN A 32 15.35 -14.34 -13.29
CA ASN A 32 14.46 -14.01 -14.41
C ASN A 32 12.97 -13.93 -14.00
N ALA A 33 12.66 -13.90 -12.70
CA ALA A 33 11.29 -13.60 -12.29
C ALA A 33 10.97 -12.14 -12.62
N LYS A 34 10.09 -11.90 -13.60
CA LYS A 34 9.34 -10.64 -13.66
C LYS A 34 8.52 -10.56 -12.36
N TYR A 35 9.08 -9.94 -11.34
CA TYR A 35 8.49 -9.91 -10.00
C TYR A 35 7.19 -9.10 -10.05
N ALA A 36 6.06 -9.80 -10.08
CA ALA A 36 4.77 -9.18 -9.84
C ALA A 36 4.69 -8.88 -8.33
N PRO A 37 4.59 -7.61 -7.91
CA PRO A 37 4.52 -7.25 -6.51
C PRO A 37 3.26 -7.83 -5.89
N ARG A 38 3.35 -8.23 -4.61
CA ARG A 38 2.23 -8.83 -3.88
C ARG A 38 1.03 -7.88 -3.83
N LEU A 39 -0.19 -8.40 -3.73
CA LEU A 39 -1.40 -7.55 -3.72
C LEU A 39 -1.35 -6.58 -2.53
N VAL A 40 -0.87 -7.06 -1.39
CA VAL A 40 -0.67 -6.23 -0.19
C VAL A 40 0.31 -5.08 -0.44
N GLU A 41 1.39 -5.29 -1.20
CA GLU A 41 2.35 -4.24 -1.54
C GLU A 41 1.69 -3.20 -2.46
N THR A 42 0.96 -3.69 -3.47
CA THR A 42 0.25 -2.84 -4.43
C THR A 42 -0.83 -1.99 -3.77
N MET A 43 -1.66 -2.59 -2.89
CA MET A 43 -2.73 -1.87 -2.19
C MET A 43 -2.20 -0.98 -1.06
N THR A 44 -1.08 -1.34 -0.42
CA THR A 44 -0.40 -0.44 0.51
C THR A 44 0.12 0.80 -0.21
N ALA A 45 0.70 0.63 -1.41
CA ALA A 45 1.11 1.75 -2.25
C ALA A 45 -0.09 2.63 -2.64
N ALA A 46 -1.19 2.03 -3.11
CA ALA A 46 -2.42 2.75 -3.44
C ALA A 46 -2.97 3.56 -2.25
N GLN A 47 -3.01 2.97 -1.05
CA GLN A 47 -3.47 3.66 0.15
C GLN A 47 -2.55 4.85 0.52
N LEU A 48 -1.23 4.68 0.39
CA LEU A 48 -0.29 5.77 0.62
C LEU A 48 -0.43 6.88 -0.43
N GLN A 49 -0.62 6.53 -1.69
CA GLN A 49 -0.78 7.51 -2.77
C GLN A 49 -2.09 8.29 -2.64
N HIS A 50 -3.19 7.62 -2.27
CA HIS A 50 -4.46 8.26 -1.92
C HIS A 50 -4.28 9.30 -0.79
N LEU A 51 -3.56 8.92 0.27
CA LEU A 51 -3.22 9.81 1.39
C LEU A 51 -2.40 11.03 0.92
N LYS A 52 -1.34 10.79 0.15
CA LYS A 52 -0.43 11.85 -0.33
C LYS A 52 -1.11 12.78 -1.32
N LEU A 53 -1.95 12.24 -2.20
CA LEU A 53 -2.78 12.99 -3.14
C LEU A 53 -3.68 13.98 -2.41
N TRP A 54 -4.38 13.53 -1.35
CA TRP A 54 -5.19 14.42 -0.52
C TRP A 54 -4.38 15.60 0.03
N TYR A 55 -3.25 15.31 0.70
CA TYR A 55 -2.43 16.35 1.30
C TYR A 55 -1.82 17.31 0.28
N ALA A 56 -1.39 16.80 -0.87
CA ALA A 56 -0.88 17.63 -1.97
C ALA A 56 -1.95 18.58 -2.51
N GLY A 57 -3.17 18.09 -2.76
CA GLY A 57 -4.28 18.92 -3.21
C GLY A 57 -4.74 19.93 -2.16
N LYS A 58 -4.75 19.56 -0.87
CA LYS A 58 -5.04 20.47 0.25
C LYS A 58 -4.00 21.59 0.37
N ALA A 59 -2.74 21.29 0.10
CA ALA A 59 -1.65 22.26 0.07
C ALA A 59 -1.58 23.05 -1.25
N LYS A 60 -2.49 22.78 -2.21
CA LYS A 60 -2.47 23.33 -3.57
C LYS A 60 -1.16 23.10 -4.32
N ASN A 61 -0.44 22.05 -3.94
CA ASN A 61 0.74 21.59 -4.65
C ASN A 61 0.29 20.68 -5.79
N TRP A 62 -0.16 21.31 -6.87
CA TRP A 62 -0.79 20.63 -8.00
C TRP A 62 0.17 19.69 -8.74
N ASP A 63 1.47 19.99 -8.77
CA ASP A 63 2.48 19.10 -9.35
C ASP A 63 2.60 17.80 -8.56
N LEU A 64 2.68 17.90 -7.23
CA LEU A 64 2.71 16.73 -6.35
C LEU A 64 1.37 15.98 -6.42
N ALA A 65 0.24 16.68 -6.47
CA ALA A 65 -1.08 16.04 -6.62
C ALA A 65 -1.15 15.26 -7.94
N ASN A 66 -0.68 15.82 -9.05
CA ASN A 66 -0.66 15.16 -10.35
C ASN A 66 0.27 13.93 -10.34
N PHE A 67 1.41 14.02 -9.66
CA PHE A 67 2.31 12.89 -9.47
C PHE A 67 1.63 11.75 -8.69
N GLU A 68 1.05 12.04 -7.52
CA GLU A 68 0.40 11.00 -6.70
C GLU A 68 -0.84 10.41 -7.38
N LEU A 69 -1.59 11.20 -8.16
CA LEU A 69 -2.71 10.69 -8.95
C LEU A 69 -2.25 9.65 -9.99
N ARG A 70 -1.13 9.90 -10.68
CA ARG A 70 -0.55 8.92 -11.62
C ARG A 70 -0.12 7.66 -10.89
N GLN A 71 0.61 7.78 -9.79
CA GLN A 71 1.07 6.62 -9.01
C GLN A 71 -0.10 5.78 -8.48
N LEU A 72 -1.18 6.42 -8.04
CA LEU A 72 -2.41 5.75 -7.63
C LEU A 72 -3.07 5.01 -8.79
N THR A 73 -3.20 5.67 -9.95
CA THR A 73 -3.77 5.07 -11.16
C THR A 73 -2.98 3.83 -11.58
N ASP A 74 -1.65 3.92 -11.56
CA ASP A 74 -0.76 2.81 -11.91
C ASP A 74 -0.91 1.65 -10.92
N SER A 75 -1.01 1.92 -9.62
CA SER A 75 -1.19 0.87 -8.61
C SER A 75 -2.54 0.16 -8.75
N LEU A 76 -3.61 0.88 -9.10
CA LEU A 76 -4.92 0.30 -9.38
C LEU A 76 -4.89 -0.55 -10.67
N ALA A 77 -4.24 -0.07 -11.73
CA ALA A 77 -4.05 -0.83 -12.96
C ALA A 77 -3.21 -2.10 -12.74
N GLN A 78 -2.13 -1.99 -11.96
CA GLN A 78 -1.28 -3.10 -11.56
C GLN A 78 -2.07 -4.18 -10.81
N ALA A 79 -2.97 -3.76 -9.90
CA ALA A 79 -3.86 -4.70 -9.22
C ALA A 79 -4.74 -5.47 -10.22
N ALA A 80 -5.34 -4.76 -11.19
CA ALA A 80 -6.16 -5.38 -12.25
C ALA A 80 -5.37 -6.39 -13.10
N ILE A 81 -4.12 -6.03 -13.46
CA ILE A 81 -3.29 -6.81 -14.38
C ILE A 81 -2.75 -8.08 -13.72
N PHE A 82 -2.27 -7.98 -12.48
CA PHE A 82 -1.56 -9.09 -11.82
C PHE A 82 -2.46 -9.96 -10.94
N TYR A 83 -3.70 -9.53 -10.63
CA TYR A 83 -4.60 -10.25 -9.74
C TYR A 83 -5.94 -10.55 -10.42
N PRO A 84 -6.06 -11.70 -11.14
CA PRO A 84 -7.26 -12.04 -11.90
C PRO A 84 -8.52 -12.27 -11.03
N GLY A 85 -8.35 -12.42 -9.71
CA GLY A 85 -9.45 -12.46 -8.75
C GLY A 85 -10.11 -11.10 -8.51
N ILE A 86 -9.54 -10.00 -9.00
CA ILE A 86 -10.15 -8.66 -8.95
C ILE A 86 -11.01 -8.49 -10.21
N PRO A 87 -12.34 -8.31 -10.08
CA PRO A 87 -13.18 -8.01 -11.23
C PRO A 87 -12.71 -6.74 -11.93
N VAL A 88 -12.58 -6.79 -13.25
CA VAL A 88 -12.18 -5.60 -14.06
C VAL A 88 -13.13 -4.42 -13.80
N SER A 89 -14.41 -4.70 -13.58
CA SER A 89 -15.43 -3.70 -13.19
C SER A 89 -15.06 -2.92 -11.93
N ASN A 90 -14.39 -3.55 -10.97
CA ASN A 90 -14.00 -2.89 -9.72
C ASN A 90 -12.87 -1.87 -9.92
N VAL A 91 -12.13 -1.98 -11.02
CA VAL A 91 -11.08 -1.03 -11.40
C VAL A 91 -11.64 0.03 -12.35
N THR A 92 -12.48 -0.35 -13.30
CA THR A 92 -13.08 0.61 -14.25
C THR A 92 -14.06 1.57 -13.59
N THR A 93 -14.72 1.17 -12.49
CA THR A 93 -15.55 2.07 -11.66
C THR A 93 -14.78 3.22 -11.02
N MET A 94 -13.44 3.11 -10.90
CA MET A 94 -12.57 4.20 -10.42
C MET A 94 -12.22 5.23 -11.51
N LYS A 95 -12.48 4.91 -12.79
CA LYS A 95 -12.06 5.74 -13.92
C LYS A 95 -12.61 7.16 -13.81
N ASP A 96 -13.90 7.30 -13.56
CA ASP A 96 -14.56 8.62 -13.54
C ASP A 96 -14.09 9.48 -12.35
N PRO A 97 -13.99 8.97 -11.11
CA PRO A 97 -13.34 9.70 -10.02
C PRO A 97 -11.90 10.13 -10.33
N LEU A 98 -11.07 9.26 -10.92
CA LEU A 98 -9.69 9.59 -11.26
C LEU A 98 -9.59 10.71 -12.31
N LEU A 99 -10.42 10.65 -13.36
CA LEU A 99 -10.49 11.72 -14.38
C LEU A 99 -10.99 13.03 -13.78
N SER A 100 -12.00 12.98 -12.90
CA SER A 100 -12.53 14.15 -12.24
C SER A 100 -11.51 14.83 -11.31
N ILE A 101 -10.63 14.04 -10.67
CA ILE A 101 -9.49 14.57 -9.91
C ILE A 101 -8.47 15.20 -10.86
N ALA A 102 -8.14 14.55 -11.99
CA ALA A 102 -7.21 15.09 -12.98
C ALA A 102 -7.67 16.47 -13.48
N ASP A 103 -8.95 16.60 -13.85
CA ASP A 103 -9.54 17.87 -14.26
C ASP A 103 -9.44 18.93 -13.16
N ALA A 104 -9.71 18.55 -11.91
CA ALA A 104 -9.65 19.47 -10.78
C ALA A 104 -8.22 19.96 -10.50
N ILE A 105 -7.23 19.08 -10.67
CA ILE A 105 -5.80 19.43 -10.57
C ILE A 105 -5.42 20.39 -11.70
N THR A 106 -5.79 20.09 -12.95
CA THR A 106 -5.52 20.96 -14.10
C THR A 106 -6.16 22.34 -13.95
N ALA A 107 -7.37 22.40 -13.39
CA ALA A 107 -8.08 23.66 -13.15
C ALA A 107 -7.65 24.38 -11.86
N GLY A 108 -6.85 23.74 -10.99
CA GLY A 108 -6.56 24.24 -9.64
C GLY A 108 -7.81 24.38 -8.74
N ASP A 109 -8.88 23.64 -9.03
CA ASP A 109 -10.16 23.75 -8.34
C ASP A 109 -10.17 22.88 -7.08
N SER A 110 -9.88 23.50 -5.94
CA SER A 110 -9.85 22.82 -4.64
C SER A 110 -11.21 22.24 -4.21
N LYS A 111 -12.33 22.85 -4.64
CA LYS A 111 -13.68 22.37 -4.27
C LYS A 111 -14.03 21.13 -5.08
N LYS A 112 -13.82 21.17 -6.40
CA LYS A 112 -13.98 20.00 -7.27
C LYS A 112 -13.05 18.88 -6.81
N PHE A 113 -11.77 19.18 -6.55
CA PHE A 113 -10.80 18.21 -6.05
C PHE A 113 -11.30 17.48 -4.79
N ALA A 114 -11.77 18.23 -3.78
CA ALA A 114 -12.26 17.64 -2.54
C ALA A 114 -13.55 16.83 -2.71
N ALA A 115 -14.40 17.17 -3.67
CA ALA A 115 -15.56 16.35 -4.02
C ALA A 115 -15.13 15.06 -4.74
N SER A 116 -14.24 15.16 -5.72
CA SER A 116 -13.76 14.00 -6.49
C SER A 116 -12.94 13.02 -5.64
N MET A 117 -12.17 13.52 -4.66
CA MET A 117 -11.50 12.67 -3.66
C MET A 117 -12.48 11.87 -2.81
N ARG A 118 -13.64 12.42 -2.46
CA ARG A 118 -14.69 11.67 -1.74
C ARG A 118 -15.26 10.57 -2.61
N SER A 119 -15.60 10.88 -3.86
CA SER A 119 -16.06 9.87 -4.82
C SER A 119 -15.02 8.76 -5.07
N LEU A 120 -13.73 9.10 -5.11
CA LEU A 120 -12.65 8.11 -5.19
C LEU A 120 -12.60 7.22 -3.94
N THR A 121 -12.66 7.81 -2.74
CA THR A 121 -12.71 7.06 -1.47
C THR A 121 -13.90 6.11 -1.40
N ASP A 122 -15.08 6.57 -1.82
CA ASP A 122 -16.29 5.75 -1.86
C ASP A 122 -16.11 4.58 -2.83
N GLY A 123 -15.50 4.83 -3.98
CA GLY A 123 -15.07 3.79 -4.91
C GLY A 123 -14.16 2.76 -4.24
N CYS A 124 -13.06 3.20 -3.62
CA CYS A 124 -12.12 2.29 -2.92
C CYS A 124 -12.86 1.37 -1.95
N ASN A 125 -13.76 1.94 -1.14
CA ASN A 125 -14.55 1.21 -0.16
C ASN A 125 -15.58 0.25 -0.80
N ALA A 126 -16.20 0.62 -1.92
CA ALA A 126 -17.10 -0.25 -2.65
C ALA A 126 -16.37 -1.50 -3.18
N CYS A 127 -15.19 -1.32 -3.76
CA CYS A 127 -14.34 -2.43 -4.19
C CYS A 127 -13.99 -3.35 -3.01
N HIS A 128 -13.48 -2.79 -1.90
CA HIS A 128 -13.14 -3.57 -0.71
C HIS A 128 -14.35 -4.34 -0.15
N THR A 129 -15.53 -3.72 -0.14
CA THR A 129 -16.76 -4.38 0.32
C THR A 129 -17.15 -5.54 -0.59
N SER A 130 -17.15 -5.35 -1.91
CA SER A 130 -17.48 -6.42 -2.88
C SER A 130 -16.52 -7.62 -2.83
N MET A 131 -15.30 -7.40 -2.33
CA MET A 131 -14.27 -8.42 -2.17
C MET A 131 -14.28 -9.07 -0.78
N GLU A 132 -15.33 -8.82 0.03
CA GLU A 132 -15.45 -9.29 1.42
C GLU A 132 -14.27 -8.83 2.29
N ARG A 133 -13.80 -7.59 2.06
CA ARG A 133 -12.72 -6.92 2.79
C ARG A 133 -13.16 -5.58 3.35
N GLY A 134 -14.45 -5.42 3.68
CA GLY A 134 -15.01 -4.17 4.21
C GLY A 134 -14.35 -3.67 5.51
N PHE A 135 -13.65 -4.54 6.25
CA PHE A 135 -12.82 -4.15 7.39
C PHE A 135 -11.59 -3.29 7.01
N ILE A 136 -11.22 -3.23 5.73
CA ILE A 136 -10.22 -2.31 5.19
C ILE A 136 -10.97 -1.06 4.69
N THR A 137 -11.36 -0.19 5.62
CA THR A 137 -12.08 1.04 5.29
C THR A 137 -11.11 2.20 5.06
N ILE A 138 -11.19 2.82 3.89
CA ILE A 138 -10.45 4.02 3.52
C ILE A 138 -11.24 5.26 3.95
N GLY A 139 -10.58 6.18 4.65
CA GLY A 139 -11.13 7.47 5.05
C GLY A 139 -10.50 8.63 4.28
N ILE A 140 -11.23 9.75 4.16
CA ILE A 140 -10.60 11.02 3.83
C ILE A 140 -9.76 11.46 5.03
N PRO A 141 -8.47 11.83 4.86
CA PRO A 141 -7.66 12.29 5.97
C PRO A 141 -8.27 13.55 6.62
N THR A 142 -8.55 13.48 7.92
CA THR A 142 -9.37 14.46 8.66
C THR A 142 -8.56 15.54 9.39
N ASP A 143 -7.33 15.81 8.94
CA ASP A 143 -6.41 16.81 9.50
C ASP A 143 -5.93 16.54 10.96
N GLN A 144 -4.81 15.81 11.07
CA GLN A 144 -3.84 15.84 12.18
C GLN A 144 -2.45 15.49 11.61
N ARG A 145 -1.77 16.48 11.03
CA ARG A 145 -0.42 16.41 10.43
C ARG A 145 -0.28 15.41 9.25
N PRO A 146 0.28 15.84 8.10
CA PRO A 146 0.66 14.90 7.04
C PRO A 146 1.63 13.82 7.59
N PRO A 147 1.81 12.68 6.90
CA PRO A 147 2.81 11.68 7.30
C PRO A 147 4.14 12.38 7.61
N GLY A 148 4.72 12.07 8.78
CA GLY A 148 5.65 12.95 9.50
C GLY A 148 7.00 13.22 8.85
N ASN A 149 7.24 12.76 7.63
CA ASN A 149 8.50 12.87 6.90
C ASN A 149 8.37 13.50 5.49
N GLN A 150 7.22 14.06 5.10
CA GLN A 150 7.07 14.78 3.83
C GLN A 150 6.41 16.15 4.01
N ILE A 151 6.98 17.15 3.33
CA ILE A 151 6.42 18.50 3.20
C ILE A 151 5.55 18.53 1.93
N PHE A 152 4.29 18.91 2.06
CA PHE A 152 3.33 18.92 0.95
C PHE A 152 3.12 20.30 0.33
N SER A 153 3.54 21.37 1.00
CA SER A 153 3.52 22.72 0.43
C SER A 153 4.47 22.83 -0.77
N VAL A 154 4.19 23.77 -1.67
CA VAL A 154 5.08 24.07 -2.79
C VAL A 154 6.43 24.56 -2.25
N PRO A 155 7.57 24.02 -2.71
CA PRO A 155 8.89 24.50 -2.30
C PRO A 155 9.03 26.01 -2.53
N GLY A 156 9.48 26.74 -1.51
CA GLY A 156 9.70 28.19 -1.61
C GLY A 156 8.46 29.08 -1.44
N GLN A 157 7.25 28.52 -1.31
CA GLN A 157 6.07 29.27 -0.86
C GLN A 157 5.95 29.11 0.66
N ARG A 158 6.21 30.20 1.41
CA ARG A 158 5.84 30.35 2.83
C ARG A 158 4.71 31.36 2.96
#